data_AF-A0A661CXY8-F1
#
_entry.id   AF-A0A661CXY8-F1
#
_cell.length_a   1.000
_cell.length_b   1.000
_cell.length_c   1.000
_cell.angle_alpha   90.00
_cell.angle_beta   90.00
_cell.angle_gamma   90.00
#
_symmetry.space_group_name_H-M   'P 1'
#
loop_
_entity.id
_entity.type
_entity.pdbx_description
1 polymer ?
#
loop_
_entity_poly.entity_id
_entity_poly.type
_entity_poly.pdbx_seq_one_letter_code
_entity_poly.pdbx_strand_id
1 'polypeptide(L)'
;MTLSGFIAGCGSLPERDNILREARETYAQAKANPNTANIEARYDAKKNLESAENAKDVEEMKHFAYLAHRQAQRTIAVAERKALEAERERLVKQKEQLLRQAREQGFIRENGYYP
;
A
#
# COMPACT_ATOMS: atom_id res chain seq x y z
N MET A 1 32.46 31.66 -33.78
CA MET A 1 32.60 30.73 -32.63
C MET A 1 31.32 29.90 -32.56
N THR A 2 31.33 28.72 -33.14
CA THR A 2 30.23 27.76 -33.15
C THR A 2 30.27 26.96 -31.85
N LEU A 3 29.40 27.29 -30.88
CA LEU A 3 29.12 26.41 -29.76
C LEU A 3 28.12 25.34 -30.21
N SER A 4 28.64 24.22 -30.70
CA SER A 4 27.90 22.97 -30.82
C SER A 4 27.73 22.39 -29.40
N GLY A 5 26.62 22.71 -28.76
CA GLY A 5 26.17 22.03 -27.55
C GLY A 5 25.67 20.63 -27.92
N PHE A 6 26.47 19.61 -27.61
CA PHE A 6 26.00 18.23 -27.57
C PHE A 6 24.87 18.14 -26.54
N ILE A 7 23.62 18.07 -27.02
CA ILE A 7 22.51 17.57 -26.22
C ILE A 7 22.77 16.07 -26.11
N ALA A 8 23.53 15.68 -25.09
CA ALA A 8 23.55 14.32 -24.61
C ALA A 8 22.12 14.00 -24.15
N GLY A 9 21.34 13.39 -25.04
CA GLY A 9 20.10 12.74 -24.65
C GLY A 9 20.43 11.70 -23.60
N CYS A 10 19.98 11.93 -22.37
CA CYS A 10 19.94 10.92 -21.32
C CYS A 10 19.20 9.70 -21.86
N GLY A 11 19.94 8.61 -22.09
CA GLY A 11 19.47 7.37 -22.70
C GLY A 11 18.58 6.54 -21.79
N SER A 12 17.38 7.02 -21.47
CA SER A 12 16.28 6.12 -21.10
C SER A 12 15.63 5.64 -22.40
N LEU A 13 15.93 4.41 -22.80
CA LEU A 13 15.19 3.74 -23.88
C LEU A 13 13.70 3.71 -23.48
N PRO A 14 12.78 4.24 -24.32
CA PRO A 14 11.34 4.28 -24.01
C PRO A 14 10.76 2.93 -23.58
N GLU A 15 11.33 1.84 -24.09
CA GLU A 15 10.96 0.47 -23.73
C GLU A 15 11.21 0.13 -22.26
N ARG A 16 12.35 0.56 -21.67
CA ARG A 16 12.66 0.29 -20.26
C ARG A 16 11.70 1.01 -19.34
N ASP A 17 11.40 2.27 -19.64
CA ASP A 17 10.46 3.05 -18.83
C ASP A 17 9.05 2.46 -18.91
N ASN A 18 8.60 2.01 -20.08
CA ASN A 18 7.31 1.35 -20.21
C ASN A 18 7.21 0.08 -19.34
N ILE A 19 8.27 -0.72 -19.27
CA ILE A 19 8.30 -1.97 -18.49
C ILE A 19 8.34 -1.68 -16.98
N LEU A 20 9.11 -0.67 -16.55
CA LEU A 20 9.32 -0.38 -15.14
C LEU A 20 8.22 0.49 -14.51
N ARG A 21 7.47 1.25 -15.32
CA ARG A 21 6.48 2.23 -14.86
C ARG A 21 5.50 1.66 -13.84
N GLU A 22 4.80 0.59 -14.19
CA GLU A 22 3.76 0.02 -13.31
C GLU A 22 4.33 -0.53 -12.00
N ALA A 23 5.52 -1.13 -12.05
CA ALA A 23 6.21 -1.62 -10.86
C ALA A 23 6.63 -0.46 -9.94
N ARG A 24 7.18 0.62 -10.51
CA ARG A 24 7.56 1.84 -9.77
C ARG A 24 6.37 2.51 -9.12
N GLU A 25 5.30 2.73 -9.87
CA GLU A 25 4.08 3.38 -9.39
C GLU A 25 3.43 2.58 -8.26
N THR A 26 3.29 1.26 -8.44
CA THR A 26 2.67 0.39 -7.44
C THR A 26 3.53 0.28 -6.19
N TYR A 27 4.86 0.20 -6.34
CA TYR A 27 5.77 0.23 -5.21
C TYR A 27 5.71 1.57 -4.45
N ALA A 28 5.61 2.70 -5.16
CA ALA A 28 5.46 4.01 -4.54
C ALA A 28 4.16 4.10 -3.70
N GLN A 29 3.05 3.58 -4.23
CA GLN A 29 1.78 3.48 -3.50
C GLN A 29 1.94 2.59 -2.25
N ALA A 30 2.56 1.42 -2.39
CA ALA A 30 2.83 0.53 -1.27
C ALA A 30 3.73 1.19 -0.21
N LYS A 31 4.74 1.99 -0.62
CA LYS A 31 5.62 2.69 0.31
C LYS A 31 4.93 3.84 1.05
N ALA A 32 3.99 4.52 0.40
CA ALA A 32 3.27 5.66 0.95
C ALA A 32 2.15 5.25 1.93
N ASN A 33 1.68 4.01 1.89
CA ASN A 33 0.60 3.54 2.75
C ASN A 33 1.13 3.23 4.18
N PRO A 34 0.70 3.98 5.21
CA PRO A 34 1.19 3.80 6.58
C PRO A 34 0.80 2.46 7.20
N ASN A 35 -0.19 1.76 6.63
CA ASN A 35 -0.69 0.48 7.10
C ASN A 35 0.00 -0.72 6.43
N THR A 36 1.01 -0.51 5.57
CA THR A 36 1.82 -1.61 5.01
C THR A 36 2.77 -2.15 6.08
N ALA A 37 2.18 -2.87 7.03
CA ALA A 37 2.87 -3.47 8.16
C ALA A 37 3.71 -4.70 7.75
N ASN A 38 3.53 -5.23 6.54
CA ASN A 38 4.36 -6.32 6.06
C ASN A 38 5.69 -5.77 5.48
N ILE A 39 6.62 -5.50 6.40
CA ILE A 39 7.96 -4.99 6.09
C ILE A 39 8.68 -5.92 5.11
N GLU A 40 8.50 -7.24 5.26
CA GLU A 40 9.11 -8.26 4.41
C GLU A 40 8.57 -8.20 2.98
N ALA A 41 7.25 -8.18 2.80
CA ALA A 41 6.66 -8.08 1.46
C ALA A 41 7.01 -6.77 0.73
N ARG A 42 7.15 -5.67 1.49
CA ARG A 42 7.65 -4.39 0.96
C ARG A 42 9.13 -4.45 0.61
N TYR A 43 9.92 -5.16 1.41
CA TYR A 43 11.35 -5.38 1.17
C TYR A 43 11.57 -6.21 -0.10
N ASP A 44 10.82 -7.29 -0.27
CA ASP A 44 10.90 -8.12 -1.47
C ASP A 44 10.48 -7.34 -2.71
N ALA A 45 9.41 -6.55 -2.63
CA ALA A 45 8.97 -5.70 -3.74
C ALA A 45 10.05 -4.70 -4.14
N LYS A 46 10.72 -4.09 -3.14
CA LYS A 46 11.84 -3.18 -3.36
C LYS A 46 13.01 -3.89 -4.04
N LYS A 47 13.41 -5.06 -3.51
CA LYS A 47 14.54 -5.83 -4.03
C LYS A 47 14.31 -6.22 -5.49
N ASN A 48 13.11 -6.71 -5.82
CA ASN A 48 12.79 -7.06 -7.20
C ASN A 48 12.72 -5.83 -8.11
N LEU A 49 12.25 -4.68 -7.61
CA LEU A 49 12.28 -3.44 -8.39
C LEU A 49 13.74 -3.02 -8.69
N GLU A 50 14.61 -3.05 -7.69
CA GLU A 50 16.04 -2.77 -7.88
C GLU A 50 16.70 -3.76 -8.85
N SER A 51 16.34 -5.05 -8.79
CA SER A 51 16.80 -6.05 -9.77
C SER A 51 16.30 -5.74 -11.18
N ALA A 52 15.04 -5.31 -11.35
CA ALA A 52 14.50 -4.93 -12.65
C ALA A 52 15.21 -3.70 -13.24
N GLU A 53 15.51 -2.70 -12.40
CA GLU A 53 16.19 -1.47 -12.83
C GLU A 53 17.63 -1.75 -13.29
N ASN A 54 18.31 -2.69 -12.62
CA ASN A 54 19.70 -3.07 -12.92
C ASN A 54 19.84 -4.23 -13.93
N ALA A 55 18.72 -4.81 -14.39
CA ALA A 55 18.74 -5.94 -15.32
C ALA A 55 19.41 -5.59 -16.66
N LYS A 56 20.23 -6.50 -17.17
CA LYS A 56 21.01 -6.27 -18.39
C LYS A 56 20.22 -6.59 -19.65
N ASP A 57 19.29 -7.52 -19.57
CA ASP A 57 18.39 -7.88 -20.65
C ASP A 57 16.93 -7.54 -20.35
N VAL A 58 16.14 -7.47 -21.42
CA VAL A 58 14.75 -7.02 -21.36
C VAL A 58 13.84 -8.06 -20.70
N GLU A 59 14.13 -9.35 -20.84
CA GLU A 59 13.31 -10.42 -20.27
C GLU A 59 13.52 -10.55 -18.76
N GLU A 60 14.77 -10.42 -18.29
CA GLU A 60 15.11 -10.31 -16.87
C GLU A 60 14.45 -9.06 -16.25
N MET A 61 14.51 -7.91 -16.94
CA MET A 61 13.82 -6.69 -16.51
C MET A 61 12.31 -6.90 -16.38
N LYS A 62 11.66 -7.51 -17.39
CA LYS A 62 10.22 -7.82 -17.35
C LYS A 62 9.87 -8.76 -16.20
N HIS A 63 10.67 -9.81 -16.01
CA HIS A 63 10.45 -10.79 -14.95
C HIS A 63 10.49 -10.15 -13.57
N PHE A 64 11.55 -9.39 -13.27
CA PHE A 64 11.68 -8.72 -11.98
C PHE A 64 10.66 -7.59 -11.80
N ALA A 65 10.33 -6.83 -12.85
CA ALA A 65 9.29 -5.81 -12.80
C ALA A 65 7.92 -6.43 -12.47
N TYR A 66 7.58 -7.57 -13.07
CA TYR A 66 6.37 -8.32 -12.75
C TYR A 66 6.35 -8.77 -11.28
N LEU A 67 7.45 -9.34 -10.77
CA LEU A 67 7.54 -9.77 -9.38
C LEU A 67 7.38 -8.60 -8.40
N ALA A 68 8.06 -7.48 -8.67
CA ALA A 68 7.97 -6.26 -7.88
C ALA A 68 6.54 -5.73 -7.85
N HIS A 69 5.89 -5.63 -9.00
CA HIS A 69 4.51 -5.19 -9.13
C HIS A 69 3.55 -6.07 -8.32
N ARG A 70 3.62 -7.41 -8.48
CA ARG A 70 2.75 -8.35 -7.77
C ARG A 70 2.96 -8.33 -6.26
N GLN A 71 4.19 -8.16 -5.79
CA GLN A 71 4.48 -8.06 -4.36
C GLN A 71 4.01 -6.74 -3.77
N ALA A 72 4.15 -5.63 -4.51
CA ALA A 72 3.61 -4.34 -4.11
C ALA A 72 2.07 -4.38 -4.02
N GLN A 73 1.38 -4.97 -5.00
CA GLN A 73 -0.07 -5.19 -4.96
C GLN A 73 -0.50 -6.00 -3.72
N ARG A 74 0.20 -7.10 -3.42
CA ARG A 74 -0.09 -7.89 -2.20
C ARG A 74 0.09 -7.08 -0.93
N THR A 75 1.14 -6.27 -0.88
CA THR A 75 1.43 -5.41 0.27
C THR A 75 0.30 -4.40 0.50
N ILE A 76 -0.19 -3.77 -0.57
CA ILE A 76 -1.33 -2.84 -0.53
C ILE A 76 -2.60 -3.57 -0.05
N ALA A 77 -2.95 -4.70 -0.66
CA ALA A 77 -4.15 -5.45 -0.29
C ALA A 77 -4.15 -5.92 1.17
N VAL A 78 -2.99 -6.34 1.69
CA VAL A 78 -2.86 -6.70 3.12
C VAL A 78 -3.03 -5.48 4.01
N ALA A 79 -2.49 -4.33 3.63
CA ALA A 79 -2.64 -3.09 4.38
C ALA A 79 -4.10 -2.61 4.43
N GLU A 80 -4.78 -2.64 3.29
CA GLU A 80 -6.22 -2.31 3.18
C GLU A 80 -7.06 -3.25 4.04
N ARG A 81 -6.81 -4.57 3.95
CA ARG A 81 -7.51 -5.54 4.78
C ARG A 81 -7.33 -5.25 6.27
N LYS A 82 -6.11 -4.99 6.72
CA LYS A 82 -5.83 -4.65 8.13
C LYS A 82 -6.55 -3.36 8.56
N ALA A 83 -6.58 -2.34 7.71
CA ALA A 83 -7.27 -1.10 8.01
C ALA A 83 -8.79 -1.31 8.16
N LEU A 84 -9.39 -2.12 7.27
CA LEU A 84 -10.80 -2.49 7.33
C LEU A 84 -11.13 -3.35 8.54
N GLU A 85 -10.25 -4.30 8.90
CA GLU A 85 -10.38 -5.12 10.12
C GLU A 85 -10.37 -4.24 11.37
N ALA A 86 -9.44 -3.29 11.47
CA ALA A 86 -9.35 -2.36 12.59
C ALA A 86 -10.59 -1.46 12.71
N GLU A 87 -11.11 -0.95 11.58
CA GLU A 87 -12.33 -0.14 11.60
C GLU A 87 -13.55 -0.97 12.00
N ARG A 88 -13.65 -2.21 11.52
CA ARG A 88 -14.71 -3.15 11.94
C ARG A 88 -14.67 -3.39 13.44
N GLU A 89 -13.50 -3.64 14.02
CA GLU A 89 -13.37 -3.81 15.47
C GLU A 89 -13.77 -2.56 16.26
N ARG A 90 -13.39 -1.37 15.75
CA ARG A 90 -13.80 -0.10 16.35
C ARG A 90 -15.32 0.06 16.38
N LEU A 91 -15.99 -0.22 15.27
CA LEU A 91 -17.45 -0.13 15.15
C LEU A 91 -18.16 -1.15 16.04
N VAL A 92 -17.61 -2.37 16.17
CA VAL A 92 -18.14 -3.39 17.09
C VAL A 92 -18.08 -2.89 18.53
N LYS A 93 -16.94 -2.34 18.97
CA LYS A 93 -16.79 -1.77 20.32
C LYS A 93 -17.75 -0.59 20.57
N GLN A 94 -17.92 0.29 19.60
CA GLN A 94 -18.87 1.40 19.69
C GLN A 94 -20.32 0.91 19.81
N LYS A 95 -20.71 -0.08 19.00
CA LYS A 95 -22.04 -0.70 19.10
C LYS A 95 -22.27 -1.31 20.49
N GLU A 96 -21.29 -2.04 21.03
CA GLU A 96 -21.38 -2.63 22.36
C GLU A 96 -21.52 -1.57 23.46
N GLN A 97 -20.77 -0.46 23.37
CA GLN A 97 -20.89 0.66 24.30
C GLN A 97 -22.29 1.28 24.26
N LEU A 98 -22.83 1.54 23.07
CA LEU A 98 -24.18 2.08 22.91
C LEU A 98 -25.25 1.13 23.48
N LEU A 99 -25.12 -0.18 23.24
CA LEU A 99 -26.03 -1.18 23.80
C LEU A 99 -25.93 -1.32 25.32
N ARG A 100 -24.76 -1.06 25.91
CA ARG A 100 -24.59 -1.00 27.37
C ARG A 100 -25.25 0.26 27.94
N GLN A 101 -24.96 1.43 27.35
CA GLN A 101 -25.56 2.70 27.75
C GLN A 101 -27.09 2.68 27.65
N ALA A 102 -27.64 2.13 26.57
CA ALA A 102 -29.09 1.99 26.41
C ALA A 102 -29.71 1.07 27.49
N ARG A 103 -29.02 -0.02 27.86
CA ARG A 103 -29.45 -0.91 28.95
C ARG A 103 -29.39 -0.24 30.30
N GLU A 104 -28.32 0.50 30.60
CA GLU A 104 -28.17 1.26 31.84
C GLU A 104 -29.24 2.35 31.96
N GLN A 105 -29.51 3.09 30.88
CA GLN A 105 -30.58 4.09 30.85
C GLN A 105 -31.97 3.48 30.97
N GLY A 106 -32.22 2.33 30.34
CA GLY A 106 -33.46 1.56 30.50
C GLY A 106 -33.64 1.07 31.93
N PHE A 107 -32.59 0.50 32.52
CA PHE A 107 -32.56 0.04 33.91
C PHE A 107 -32.73 1.17 34.92
N ILE A 108 -32.13 2.34 34.68
CA ILE A 108 -32.33 3.55 35.50
C ILE A 108 -33.75 4.11 35.32
N ARG A 109 -34.34 4.04 34.13
CA ARG A 109 -35.74 4.44 33.92
C ARG A 109 -36.75 3.48 34.57
N GLU A 110 -36.45 2.19 34.58
CA GLU A 110 -37.31 1.16 35.18
C GLU A 110 -37.17 1.11 36.71
N ASN A 111 -35.97 1.33 37.27
CA ASN A 111 -35.70 1.22 38.71
C ASN A 111 -35.44 2.58 39.41
N GLY A 112 -35.40 3.68 38.67
CA GLY A 112 -35.20 5.05 39.18
C GLY A 112 -36.49 5.85 39.38
N TYR A 113 -37.66 5.20 39.31
CA TYR A 113 -38.91 5.77 39.81
C TYR A 113 -39.10 5.32 41.27
N TYR A 114 -38.64 6.13 42.21
CA TYR A 114 -39.21 6.22 43.55
C TYR A 114 -39.53 7.71 43.80
N PRO A 115 -40.68 8.01 44.43
CA PRO A 115 -41.41 9.29 44.37
C PRO A 115 -40.63 10.53 44.81
#